data_AF-A0A5D2FGX4-F1
#
_entry.id   AF-A0A5D2FGX4-F1
#
_cell.length_a   1.000
_cell.length_b   1.000
_cell.length_c   1.000
_cell.angle_alpha   90.00
_cell.angle_beta   90.00
_cell.angle_gamma   90.00
#
_symmetry.space_group_name_H-M   'P 1'
#
loop_
_entity.id
_entity.type
_entity.pdbx_description
1 polymer ?
#
loop_
_entity_poly.entity_id
_entity_poly.type
_entity_poly.pdbx_seq_one_letter_code
_entity_poly.pdbx_strand_id
1 'polypeptide(L)' 'MASAVSSLIEKKDDENTNSISIENMITAVQALPDMDEGLILDACDLLEDKIKSKTFMELDVKLRKKWLLRKLRTQQCV' A
#
# COMPACT_ATOMS: atom_id res chain seq x y z
N MET A 1 26.98 -2.17 -14.20
CA MET A 1 26.26 -2.04 -15.49
C MET A 1 24.78 -2.08 -15.17
N ALA A 2 24.03 -1.13 -15.71
CA ALA A 2 22.73 -0.66 -15.23
C ALA A 2 21.63 -1.71 -15.22
N SER A 3 20.76 -1.63 -14.20
CA SER A 3 19.33 -1.88 -14.41
C SER A 3 18.59 -0.72 -13.75
N ALA A 4 18.17 0.22 -14.59
CA ALA A 4 17.34 1.33 -14.19
C ALA A 4 15.96 0.78 -13.88
N VAL A 5 15.57 0.79 -12.60
CA VAL A 5 14.16 0.66 -12.23
C VAL A 5 13.52 1.99 -12.61
N SER A 6 12.86 1.97 -13.77
CA SER A 6 12.08 3.09 -14.26
C SER A 6 11.08 3.52 -13.20
N SER A 7 11.23 4.78 -12.81
CA SER A 7 10.24 5.59 -12.12
C SER A 7 8.96 5.63 -12.97
N LEU A 8 8.05 4.69 -12.74
CA LEU A 8 6.71 4.69 -13.32
C LEU A 8 5.74 5.29 -12.29
N ILE A 9 5.89 6.60 -12.10
CA ILE A 9 4.91 7.46 -11.41
C ILE A 9 4.24 8.28 -12.52
N GLU A 10 3.36 7.62 -13.26
CA GLU A 10 2.36 8.32 -14.05
C GLU A 10 1.41 9.00 -13.06
N LYS A 11 1.50 10.33 -12.99
CA LYS A 11 0.57 11.15 -12.25
C LYS A 11 -0.72 11.23 -13.06
N LYS A 12 -1.85 10.81 -12.49
CA LYS A 12 -3.17 11.17 -12.98
C LYS A 12 -3.95 11.92 -11.90
N ASP A 13 -4.07 13.22 -12.16
CA ASP A 13 -4.92 14.16 -11.46
C ASP A 13 -6.42 13.78 -11.50
N ASP A 14 -7.04 14.06 -10.35
CA ASP A 14 -8.39 14.58 -10.13
C ASP A 14 -9.67 13.71 -10.25
N GLU A 15 -10.53 13.95 -9.25
CA GLU A 15 -11.98 13.78 -9.22
C GLU A 15 -12.60 12.44 -8.76
N ASN A 16 -12.37 12.03 -7.50
CA ASN A 16 -13.45 11.47 -6.66
C ASN A 16 -13.07 11.41 -5.17
N THR A 17 -13.59 12.35 -4.38
CA THR A 17 -13.31 12.58 -2.96
C THR A 17 -13.80 11.47 -1.99
N ASN A 18 -14.07 10.25 -2.47
CA ASN A 18 -14.51 9.13 -1.64
C ASN A 18 -13.91 7.76 -1.98
N SER A 19 -13.09 7.67 -3.03
CA SER A 19 -12.34 6.47 -3.39
C SER A 19 -10.86 6.77 -3.28
N ILE A 20 -10.19 6.16 -2.30
CA ILE A 20 -8.73 6.18 -2.19
C ILE A 20 -8.18 5.66 -3.52
N SER A 21 -7.51 6.50 -4.32
CA SER A 21 -6.86 6.06 -5.54
C SER A 21 -5.78 5.03 -5.24
N ILE A 22 -5.67 4.01 -6.09
CA ILE A 22 -4.68 2.93 -5.97
C ILE A 22 -3.27 3.52 -5.85
N GLU A 23 -2.96 4.58 -6.59
CA GLU A 23 -1.70 5.33 -6.52
C GLU A 23 -1.40 5.86 -5.11
N ASN A 24 -2.42 6.39 -4.43
CA ASN A 24 -2.29 6.93 -3.07
C ASN A 24 -2.08 5.80 -2.06
N MET A 25 -2.67 4.64 -2.32
CA MET A 25 -2.47 3.41 -1.56
C MET A 25 -1.04 2.89 -1.71
N ILE A 26 -0.55 2.77 -2.94
CA ILE A 26 0.82 2.33 -3.25
C ILE A 26 1.83 3.29 -2.62
N THR A 27 1.61 4.60 -2.77
CA THR A 27 2.46 5.63 -2.17
C THR A 27 2.46 5.52 -0.64
N ALA A 28 1.30 5.29 -0.02
CA ALA A 28 1.19 5.11 1.43
C ALA A 28 1.87 3.84 1.95
N VAL A 29 1.92 2.77 1.15
CA VAL A 29 2.67 1.54 1.48
C VAL A 29 4.17 1.75 1.25
N GLN A 30 4.58 2.33 0.13
CA GLN A 30 5.98 2.66 -0.18
C GLN A 30 6.58 3.68 0.79
N ALA A 31 5.76 4.56 1.38
CA ALA A 31 6.20 5.50 2.41
C ALA A 31 6.61 4.81 3.74
N LEU A 32 6.33 3.51 3.89
CA LEU A 32 6.73 2.74 5.07
C LEU A 32 8.20 2.30 4.94
N PRO A 33 9.03 2.50 5.98
CA PRO A 33 10.40 2.02 5.97
C PRO A 33 10.43 0.47 6.00
N ASP A 34 11.36 -0.14 5.27
CA ASP A 34 11.52 -1.59 5.05
C ASP A 34 10.32 -2.28 4.38
N MET A 35 9.74 -1.67 3.33
CA MET A 35 8.80 -2.37 2.44
C MET A 35 9.51 -2.88 1.19
N ASP A 36 9.57 -4.20 1.04
CA ASP A 36 10.00 -4.89 -0.19
C ASP A 36 8.90 -4.83 -1.26
N GLU A 37 9.27 -4.87 -2.54
CA GLU A 37 8.31 -4.92 -3.66
C GLU A 37 7.29 -6.06 -3.55
N GLY A 38 7.70 -7.22 -3.03
CA GLY A 38 6.79 -8.33 -2.74
C GLY A 38 5.75 -7.99 -1.66
N LEU A 39 6.18 -7.33 -0.58
CA LEU A 39 5.28 -6.88 0.49
C LEU A 39 4.33 -5.78 0.00
N ILE A 40 4.75 -4.94 -0.94
CA ILE A 40 3.90 -3.91 -1.55
C ILE A 40 2.78 -4.56 -2.35
N LEU A 41 3.08 -5.60 -3.14
CA LEU A 41 2.06 -6.33 -3.89
C LEU A 41 1.04 -6.98 -2.96
N ASP A 42 1.52 -7.73 -1.95
CA ASP A 42 0.65 -8.37 -0.96
C ASP A 42 -0.18 -7.34 -0.17
N ALA A 43 0.38 -6.16 0.12
CA ALA A 43 -0.33 -5.05 0.74
C ALA A 43 -1.47 -4.54 -0.15
N CYS A 44 -1.21 -4.40 -1.46
CA CYS A 44 -2.20 -3.89 -2.40
C CYS A 44 -3.38 -4.86 -2.53
N ASP A 45 -3.13 -6.17 -2.61
CA ASP A 45 -4.17 -7.20 -2.58
C ASP A 45 -5.00 -7.11 -1.30
N LEU A 46 -4.33 -6.85 -0.17
CA LEU A 46 -5.00 -6.71 1.12
C LEU A 46 -5.81 -5.41 1.24
N LEU A 47 -5.42 -4.37 0.53
CA LEU A 47 -6.04 -3.05 0.55
C LEU A 47 -7.03 -2.85 -0.60
N GLU A 48 -7.23 -3.85 -1.47
CA GLU A 48 -8.32 -3.88 -2.45
C GLU A 48 -9.69 -3.77 -1.76
N ASP A 49 -9.80 -4.34 -0.56
CA ASP A 49 -10.96 -4.17 0.31
C ASP A 49 -11.11 -2.73 0.78
N LYS A 50 -12.19 -2.07 0.36
CA LYS A 50 -12.52 -0.68 0.75
C LYS A 50 -12.47 -0.44 2.27
N ILE A 51 -12.86 -1.43 3.07
CA ILE A 51 -12.83 -1.35 4.55
C ILE A 51 -11.38 -1.32 5.05
N LYS A 52 -10.54 -2.23 4.55
CA LYS A 52 -9.12 -2.35 4.92
C LYS A 52 -8.33 -1.13 4.45
N SER A 53 -8.59 -0.65 3.23
CA SER A 53 -8.02 0.59 2.69
C SER A 53 -8.32 1.80 3.57
N LYS A 54 -9.59 1.98 3.96
CA LYS A 54 -9.99 3.09 4.82
C LYS A 54 -9.30 3.01 6.18
N THR A 55 -9.30 1.85 6.84
CA THR A 55 -8.61 1.66 8.12
C THR A 55 -7.11 1.93 7.99
N PHE A 56 -6.47 1.44 6.93
CA PHE A 56 -5.05 1.67 6.69
C PHE A 56 -4.72 3.15 6.52
N MET A 57 -5.55 3.89 5.76
CA MET A 57 -5.35 5.32 5.56
C MET A 57 -5.57 6.12 6.85
N GLU A 58 -6.49 5.69 7.71
CA GLU A 58 -6.78 6.31 9.01
C GLU A 58 -5.67 6.06 10.05
N LEU A 59 -4.87 5.00 9.87
CA LEU A 59 -3.76 4.68 10.76
C LEU A 59 -2.54 5.58 10.51
N ASP A 60 -1.79 5.86 11.57
CA ASP A 60 -0.50 6.54 11.52
C ASP A 60 0.58 5.67 10.83
N VAL A 61 1.59 6.28 10.23
CA VAL A 61 2.68 5.61 9.49
C VAL A 61 3.34 4.49 10.31
N LYS A 62 3.54 4.70 11.62
CA LYS A 62 4.12 3.67 12.51
C LYS A 62 3.19 2.47 12.73
N LEU A 63 1.88 2.70 12.71
CA LEU A 63 0.86 1.68 12.93
C LEU A 63 0.49 0.95 11.64
N ARG A 64 0.54 1.63 10.49
CA ARG A 64 0.33 1.04 9.16
C ARG A 64 1.22 -0.17 8.93
N LYS A 65 2.52 -0.08 9.20
CA LYS A 65 3.46 -1.22 9.08
C LYS A 65 3.09 -2.38 9.99
N LYS A 66 2.83 -2.12 11.28
CA LYS A 66 2.45 -3.16 12.25
C LYS A 66 1.12 -3.83 11.89
N TRP A 67 0.16 -3.03 11.46
CA TRP A 67 -1.15 -3.50 11.04
C TRP A 67 -1.03 -4.37 9.79
N LEU A 68 -0.27 -3.93 8.80
CA LEU A 68 -0.07 -4.65 7.55
C LEU A 68 0.62 -6.00 7.79
N LEU A 69 1.73 -6.02 8.54
CA LEU A 69 2.41 -7.26 8.92
C LEU A 69 1.51 -8.21 9.72
N ARG A 70 0.62 -7.67 10.57
CA ARG A 70 -0.33 -8.49 11.33
C ARG A 70 -1.38 -9.11 10.43
N LYS A 71 -1.89 -8.36 9.45
CA LYS A 71 -2.87 -8.82 8.48
C LYS A 71 -2.29 -9.81 7.47
N LEU A 72 -1.12 -9.54 6.92
CA LEU A 72 -0.40 -10.47 6.05
C LEU A 72 -0.08 -11.79 6.76
N ARG A 73 0.39 -11.73 8.02
CA ARG A 73 0.59 -12.94 8.83
C ARG A 73 -0.68 -13.74 9.10
N THR A 74 -1.84 -13.09 9.15
CA THR A 74 -3.11 -13.82 9.32
C THR A 74 -3.61 -14.42 8.02
N GLN A 75 -3.27 -13.84 6.87
CA GLN A 75 -3.64 -14.34 5.54
C GLN A 75 -2.82 -15.55 5.11
N GLN A 76 -1.59 -15.70 5.60
CA GLN A 76 -0.69 -16.81 5.19
C GLN A 76 -0.81 -18.08 6.05
N CYS A 77 -1.63 -18.07 7.10
CA CYS A 77 -1.81 -19.21 8.01
C CYS A 77 -3.12 -20.00 7.77
N VAL A 78 -3.71 -19.92 6.58
CA VAL A 78 -4.90 -20.69 6.18
C VAL A 78 -4.59 -21.62 5.02
#